data_AF-A0A7C2ELV5-F1
#
_entry.id   AF-A0A7C2ELV5-F1
#
_cell.length_a   1.000
_cell.length_b   1.000
_cell.length_c   1.000
_cell.angle_alpha   90.00
_cell.angle_beta   90.00
_cell.angle_gamma   90.00
#
_symmetry.space_group_name_H-M   'P 1'
#
loop_
_entity.id
_entity.type
_entity.pdbx_description
1 polymer ?
#
loop_
_entity_poly.entity_id
_entity_poly.type
_entity_poly.pdbx_seq_one_letter_code
_entity_poly.pdbx_strand_id
1 'polypeptide(L)'
;MKVVILAGGFGSRLSEETTLRPKPSIEIGGKPILWHIMNIYGAHGFNEFIIALGYKGEVIKQYFLSFYALNNDISVDLATGETIIHNGG
;
A
#
# COMPACT_ATOMS: atom_id res chain seq x y z
N MET A 1 -13.78 4.88 -14.56
CA MET A 1 -14.27 3.49 -14.34
C MET A 1 -13.64 2.96 -13.07
N LYS A 2 -14.37 2.23 -12.24
CA LYS A 2 -13.86 1.70 -10.96
C LYS A 2 -13.21 0.34 -11.14
N VAL A 3 -12.07 0.12 -10.50
CA VAL A 3 -11.39 -1.18 -10.45
C VAL A 3 -11.57 -1.78 -9.06
N VAL A 4 -12.12 -2.99 -8.99
CA VAL A 4 -12.28 -3.72 -7.73
C VAL A 4 -11.15 -4.74 -7.60
N ILE A 5 -10.38 -4.66 -6.53
CA ILE A 5 -9.31 -5.63 -6.21
C ILE A 5 -9.73 -6.43 -4.97
N LEU A 6 -9.84 -7.75 -5.13
CA LEU A 6 -10.14 -8.65 -4.02
C LEU A 6 -8.85 -9.02 -3.29
N ALA A 7 -8.67 -8.45 -2.10
CA ALA A 7 -7.45 -8.56 -1.30
C ALA A 7 -7.73 -9.18 0.09
N GLY A 8 -8.88 -9.83 0.26
CA GLY A 8 -9.34 -10.33 1.56
C GLY A 8 -9.08 -11.81 1.87
N GLY A 9 -8.41 -12.54 0.97
CA GLY A 9 -8.10 -13.94 1.19
C GLY A 9 -7.09 -14.17 2.32
N PHE A 10 -7.20 -15.29 3.03
CA PHE A 10 -6.28 -15.69 4.11
C PHE A 10 -4.84 -15.98 3.65
N GLY A 11 -4.58 -16.17 2.34
CA GLY A 11 -3.23 -16.43 1.82
C GLY A 11 -2.72 -17.86 2.03
N SER A 12 -3.58 -18.81 2.40
CA SER A 12 -3.26 -20.18 2.85
C SER A 12 -2.48 -21.10 1.89
N ARG A 13 -2.24 -20.69 0.64
CA ARG A 13 -1.43 -21.44 -0.34
C ARG A 13 0.07 -21.08 -0.33
N LEU A 14 0.48 -20.05 0.43
CA LEU A 14 1.85 -19.53 0.53
C LEU A 14 2.25 -19.43 2.01
N SER A 15 2.04 -20.51 2.77
CA SER A 15 1.95 -20.49 4.25
C SER A 15 3.23 -20.07 4.98
N GLU A 16 4.41 -20.14 4.35
CA GLU A 16 5.67 -19.80 5.02
C GLU A 16 5.85 -18.27 5.19
N GLU A 17 5.43 -17.46 4.19
CA GLU A 17 5.56 -15.99 4.24
C GLU A 17 4.28 -15.29 4.72
N THR A 18 3.10 -15.87 4.46
CA THR A 18 1.81 -15.23 4.78
C THR A 18 1.44 -15.24 6.27
N THR A 19 2.19 -15.97 7.09
CA THR A 19 2.02 -15.97 8.54
C THR A 19 2.43 -14.62 9.14
N LEU A 20 3.45 -13.96 8.59
CA LEU A 20 3.92 -12.64 9.04
C LEU A 20 3.11 -11.48 8.46
N ARG A 21 2.84 -11.46 7.14
CA ARG A 21 2.17 -10.35 6.46
C ARG A 21 1.16 -10.84 5.40
N PRO A 22 0.03 -10.11 5.17
CA PRO A 22 -0.94 -10.50 4.15
C PRO A 22 -0.32 -10.46 2.75
N LYS A 23 -0.69 -11.40 1.87
CA LYS A 23 -0.09 -11.52 0.52
C LYS A 23 -0.06 -10.20 -0.28
N PRO A 24 -1.12 -9.36 -0.30
CA PRO A 24 -1.08 -8.09 -1.02
C PRO A 24 -0.02 -7.10 -0.52
N SER A 25 0.49 -7.27 0.70
CA SER A 25 1.55 -6.43 1.27
C SER A 25 2.95 -7.03 1.16
N ILE A 26 3.13 -8.17 0.49
CA ILE A 26 4.46 -8.70 0.18
C ILE A 26 5.15 -7.71 -0.76
N GLU A 27 6.40 -7.36 -0.47
CA GLU A 27 7.14 -6.34 -1.20
C GLU A 27 7.90 -6.93 -2.39
N ILE A 28 7.86 -6.22 -3.52
CA ILE A 28 8.69 -6.44 -4.70
C ILE A 28 9.37 -5.10 -5.00
N GLY A 29 10.70 -5.06 -4.98
CA GLY A 29 11.44 -3.80 -5.18
C GLY A 29 11.09 -2.70 -4.18
N GLY A 30 10.83 -3.06 -2.92
CA GLY A 30 10.51 -2.11 -1.83
C GLY A 30 9.07 -1.55 -1.86
N LYS A 31 8.19 -2.06 -2.72
CA LYS A 31 6.78 -1.68 -2.78
C LYS A 31 5.89 -2.94 -2.74
N PRO A 32 4.72 -2.89 -2.08
CA PRO A 32 3.84 -4.04 -1.99
C PRO A 32 3.26 -4.42 -3.37
N ILE A 33 3.00 -5.72 -3.58
CA ILE A 33 2.35 -6.25 -4.80
C ILE A 33 1.10 -5.44 -5.17
N LEU A 34 0.30 -5.07 -4.17
CA LEU A 34 -0.92 -4.29 -4.40
C LEU A 34 -0.65 -2.93 -5.07
N TRP A 35 0.45 -2.26 -4.71
CA TRP A 35 0.87 -1.01 -5.34
C TRP A 35 1.24 -1.22 -6.81
N HIS A 36 1.98 -2.29 -7.13
CA HIS A 36 2.33 -2.64 -8.50
C HIS A 36 1.09 -2.89 -9.37
N ILE A 37 0.12 -3.65 -8.85
CA ILE A 37 -1.15 -3.89 -9.55
C ILE A 37 -1.86 -2.56 -9.83
N MET A 38 -1.98 -1.70 -8.83
CA MET A 38 -2.63 -0.39 -9.00
C MET A 38 -1.91 0.48 -10.04
N ASN A 39 -0.58 0.49 -10.07
CA ASN A 39 0.17 1.23 -11.09
C ASN A 39 -0.03 0.70 -12.51
N ILE A 40 -0.12 -0.62 -12.69
CA ILE A 40 -0.40 -1.22 -14.00
C ILE A 40 -1.76 -0.73 -14.52
N TYR A 41 -2.80 -0.79 -13.68
CA TYR A 41 -4.12 -0.27 -14.04
C TYR A 41 -4.11 1.26 -14.23
N GLY A 42 -3.38 1.99 -13.40
CA GLY A 42 -3.21 3.44 -13.51
C GLY A 42 -2.57 3.87 -14.83
N ALA A 43 -1.56 3.12 -15.30
CA ALA A 43 -0.94 3.36 -16.61
C ALA A 43 -1.93 3.20 -17.79
N HIS A 44 -3.03 2.47 -17.57
CA HIS A 44 -4.14 2.33 -18.53
C HIS A 44 -5.31 3.29 -18.26
N GLY A 45 -5.15 4.28 -17.38
CA GLY A 45 -6.14 5.32 -17.08
C GLY A 45 -7.18 4.94 -16.02
N PHE A 46 -6.99 3.84 -15.29
CA PHE A 46 -7.87 3.44 -14.19
C PHE A 46 -7.34 3.97 -12.85
N ASN A 47 -7.97 5.02 -12.33
CA ASN A 47 -7.46 5.76 -11.16
C ASN A 47 -8.37 5.66 -9.93
N GLU A 48 -9.49 4.93 -10.01
CA GLU A 48 -10.43 4.76 -8.89
C GLU A 48 -10.47 3.28 -8.48
N PHE A 49 -9.89 2.97 -7.31
CA PHE A 49 -9.74 1.61 -6.81
C PHE A 49 -10.63 1.36 -5.59
N ILE A 50 -11.32 0.22 -5.59
CA ILE A 50 -12.05 -0.32 -4.44
C ILE A 50 -11.33 -1.60 -4.02
N ILE A 51 -10.79 -1.61 -2.82
CA ILE A 51 -9.99 -2.74 -2.32
C ILE A 51 -10.84 -3.48 -1.28
N ALA A 52 -11.30 -4.68 -1.64
CA ALA A 52 -12.03 -5.53 -0.72
C ALA A 52 -11.04 -6.28 0.19
N LEU A 53 -10.74 -5.65 1.33
CA LEU A 53 -9.82 -6.17 2.34
C LEU A 53 -10.47 -7.25 3.22
N GLY A 54 -9.64 -8.07 3.84
CA GLY A 54 -10.04 -9.16 4.73
C GLY A 54 -8.97 -9.40 5.78
N TYR A 55 -8.44 -10.62 5.88
CA TYR A 55 -7.40 -10.97 6.86
C TYR A 55 -6.21 -9.99 6.82
N LYS A 56 -5.85 -9.44 7.98
CA LYS A 56 -4.79 -8.43 8.17
C LYS A 56 -4.93 -7.16 7.30
N GLY A 57 -6.16 -6.76 6.96
CA GLY A 57 -6.41 -5.58 6.13
C GLY A 57 -5.86 -4.27 6.69
N GLU A 58 -5.67 -4.17 8.00
CA GLU A 58 -5.05 -3.04 8.69
C GLU A 58 -3.61 -2.75 8.22
N VAL A 59 -2.84 -3.78 7.88
CA VAL A 59 -1.48 -3.62 7.34
C VAL A 59 -1.51 -2.86 6.02
N ILE A 60 -2.46 -3.22 5.16
CA ILE A 60 -2.65 -2.57 3.86
C ILE A 60 -3.14 -1.13 4.04
N LYS A 61 -4.08 -0.90 4.95
CA LYS A 61 -4.55 0.46 5.29
C LYS A 61 -3.39 1.34 5.79
N GLN A 62 -2.57 0.83 6.70
CA GLN A 62 -1.45 1.57 7.27
C GLN A 62 -0.44 1.95 6.19
N TYR A 63 -0.13 1.04 5.27
CA TYR A 63 0.76 1.33 4.14
C TYR A 63 0.23 2.51 3.30
N PHE A 64 -1.05 2.50 2.92
CA PHE A 64 -1.61 3.57 2.10
C PHE A 64 -1.80 4.90 2.84
N LEU A 65 -2.13 4.86 4.13
CA LEU A 65 -2.20 6.07 4.98
C LEU A 65 -0.81 6.71 5.16
N SER A 66 0.22 5.87 5.26
CA SER A 66 1.62 6.33 5.40
C SER A 66 2.31 6.51 4.05
N PHE A 67 1.60 6.30 2.94
CA PHE A 67 2.23 6.16 1.62
C PHE A 67 3.05 7.39 1.26
N TYR A 68 2.49 8.59 1.41
CA TYR A 68 3.23 9.80 1.10
C TYR A 68 4.45 9.95 2.02
N ALA A 69 4.31 9.78 3.34
CA ALA A 69 5.42 9.90 4.28
C ALA A 69 6.54 8.86 4.07
N LEU A 70 6.21 7.63 3.65
CA LEU A 70 7.18 6.56 3.44
C LEU A 70 7.91 6.65 2.11
N ASN A 71 7.33 7.35 1.13
CA ASN A 71 7.81 7.36 -0.25
C ASN A 71 8.34 8.73 -0.69
N ASN A 72 8.42 9.67 0.24
CA ASN A 72 8.88 11.03 0.01
C ASN A 72 9.82 11.44 1.14
N ASP A 73 10.67 12.42 0.86
CA ASP A 73 11.48 13.04 1.91
C ASP A 73 10.57 13.84 2.85
N ILE A 74 10.90 13.87 4.15
CA ILE A 74 10.14 14.62 5.15
C ILE A 74 11.05 15.52 5.97
N SER A 75 10.52 16.68 6.35
CA SER A 75 11.10 17.52 7.41
C SER A 75 10.13 17.60 8.58
N VAL A 76 10.67 17.45 9.79
CA VAL A 76 9.88 17.46 11.03
C VAL A 76 10.46 18.52 11.95
N ASP A 77 9.63 19.48 12.35
CA ASP A 77 9.95 20.41 13.42
C ASP A 77 9.58 19.78 14.77
N LEU A 78 10.56 19.55 15.63
CA LEU A 78 10.36 18.90 16.93
C LEU A 78 9.77 19.83 18.01
N ALA A 79 9.81 21.15 17.81
CA ALA A 79 9.25 22.12 18.73
C ALA A 79 7.75 22.32 18.48
N THR A 80 7.32 22.32 17.22
CA THR A 80 5.91 22.53 16.83
C THR A 80 5.18 21.23 16.48
N GLY A 81 5.90 20.16 16.14
CA GLY A 81 5.34 18.93 15.59
C GLY A 81 4.94 19.04 14.12
N GLU A 82 5.24 20.16 13.46
CA GLU A 82 4.92 20.35 12.04
C GLU A 82 5.72 19.37 11.17
N THR A 83 5.03 18.71 10.24
CA THR A 83 5.62 17.76 9.29
C THR A 83 5.36 18.23 7.87
N ILE A 84 6.44 18.46 7.13
CA ILE A 84 6.41 18.85 5.71
C ILE A 84 6.83 17.64 4.89
N ILE A 85 5.99 17.23 3.94
CA ILE A 85 6.30 16.18 2.97
C ILE A 85 6.80 16.86 1.70
N HIS A 86 8.02 16.52 1.28
CA HIS A 86 8.62 17.04 0.05
C HIS A 86 8.31 16.09 -1.09
N ASN A 87 7.66 16.55 -2.16
CA ASN A 87 7.34 15.69 -3.30
C ASN A 87 8.63 15.12 -3.94
N GLY A 88 8.90 13.84 -3.71
CA GLY A 88 9.75 13.02 -4.56
C GLY A 88 8.89 12.50 -5.71
N GLY A 89 9.30 12.82 -6.95
CA GLY A 89 8.54 12.47 -8.16
C GLY A 89 8.21 11.00 -8.34
#